data_AF-A0A5N6LPJ0-F1
#
_entry.id   AF-A0A5N6LPJ0-F1
#
_cell.length_a   1.000
_cell.length_b   1.000
_cell.length_c   1.000
_cell.angle_alpha   90.00
_cell.angle_beta   90.00
_cell.angle_gamma   90.00
#
_symmetry.space_group_name_H-M   'P 1'
#
loop_
_entity.id
_entity.type
_entity.pdbx_description
1 polymer ?
#
loop_
_entity_poly.entity_id
_entity_poly.type
_entity_poly.pdbx_seq_one_letter_code
_entity_poly.pdbx_strand_id
1 'polypeptide(L)'
;MADEANKAAFVEIQSRMIDTTAKLKQVQNQIRNKESEKKRAYLTLEELRQLSEETNTYKSIEPKPLLMNEQEKKLIDSESAIASLQTSKEYLEKQLAEVETSLRELLQQDPGLARLIMSMAVV
;
A
#
# COMPACT_ATOMS: atom_id res chain seq x y z
N MET A 1 -11.84 9.58 -36.96
CA MET A 1 -12.05 10.46 -35.78
C MET A 1 -12.42 9.64 -34.54
N ALA A 2 -13.45 8.78 -34.58
CA ALA A 2 -13.79 7.90 -33.44
C ALA A 2 -12.68 6.91 -33.05
N ASP A 3 -12.05 6.24 -34.02
CA ASP A 3 -10.93 5.30 -33.77
C ASP A 3 -9.74 5.94 -33.06
N GLU A 4 -9.46 7.22 -33.34
CA GLU A 4 -8.31 7.91 -32.76
C GLU A 4 -8.59 8.39 -31.33
N ALA A 5 -9.83 8.83 -31.08
CA ALA A 5 -10.31 9.12 -29.73
C ALA A 5 -10.34 7.85 -28.84
N ASN A 6 -10.80 6.72 -29.39
CA ASN A 6 -10.82 5.44 -28.67
C ASN A 6 -9.41 4.92 -28.34
N LYS A 7 -8.47 5.06 -29.29
CA LYS A 7 -7.05 4.73 -29.04
C LYS A 7 -6.43 5.64 -27.98
N ALA A 8 -6.70 6.94 -28.01
CA ALA A 8 -6.22 7.87 -26.99
C ALA A 8 -6.79 7.53 -25.61
N ALA A 9 -8.10 7.27 -25.51
CA ALA A 9 -8.76 6.86 -24.27
C ALA A 9 -8.17 5.55 -23.72
N PHE A 10 -7.85 4.58 -24.59
CA PHE A 10 -7.23 3.34 -24.19
C PHE A 10 -5.84 3.56 -23.56
N VAL A 11 -4.98 4.36 -24.19
CA VAL A 11 -3.65 4.68 -23.66
C VAL A 11 -3.75 5.38 -22.31
N GLU A 12 -4.72 6.28 -22.15
CA GLU A 12 -4.96 6.99 -20.89
C GLU A 12 -5.41 6.04 -19.78
N ILE A 13 -6.36 5.13 -20.08
CA ILE A 13 -6.83 4.10 -19.15
C ILE A 13 -5.69 3.18 -18.75
N GLN A 14 -4.84 2.77 -19.70
CA GLN A 14 -3.64 1.96 -19.40
C GLN A 14 -2.67 2.70 -18.48
N SER A 15 -2.38 3.98 -18.74
CA SER A 15 -1.51 4.79 -17.87
C SER A 15 -2.09 4.85 -16.46
N ARG A 16 -3.39 5.12 -16.32
CA ARG A 16 -4.07 5.13 -15.02
C ARG A 16 -4.01 3.78 -14.30
N MET A 17 -4.14 2.68 -15.04
CA MET A 17 -4.03 1.32 -14.50
C MET A 17 -2.62 1.05 -13.95
N ILE A 18 -1.59 1.39 -14.71
CA ILE A 18 -0.18 1.24 -14.30
C ILE A 18 0.10 2.07 -13.05
N ASP A 19 -0.28 3.35 -13.05
CA ASP A 19 -0.02 4.27 -11.95
C ASP A 19 -0.73 3.84 -10.66
N THR A 20 -2.01 3.47 -10.77
CA THR A 20 -2.82 3.02 -9.62
C THR A 20 -2.25 1.72 -9.05
N THR A 21 -1.87 0.78 -9.90
CA THR A 21 -1.25 -0.50 -9.48
C THR A 21 0.09 -0.27 -8.78
N ALA A 22 0.93 0.63 -9.32
CA ALA A 22 2.22 0.97 -8.71
C ALA A 22 2.04 1.59 -7.32
N LYS A 23 1.12 2.55 -7.18
CA LYS A 23 0.76 3.17 -5.89
C LYS A 23 0.22 2.14 -4.90
N LEU A 24 -0.67 1.25 -5.34
CA LEU A 24 -1.23 0.19 -4.50
C LEU A 24 -0.12 -0.73 -3.96
N LYS A 25 0.81 -1.15 -4.81
CA LYS A 25 1.97 -1.96 -4.40
C LYS A 25 2.86 -1.22 -3.39
N GLN A 26 3.08 0.07 -3.58
CA GLN A 26 3.83 0.90 -2.64
C GLN A 26 3.15 0.95 -1.26
N VAL A 27 1.84 1.22 -1.22
CA VAL A 27 1.06 1.26 0.04
C VAL A 27 1.09 -0.10 0.73
N GLN A 28 0.89 -1.20 -0.01
CA GLN A 28 0.97 -2.55 0.54
C GLN A 28 2.35 -2.87 1.15
N ASN A 29 3.44 -2.37 0.56
CA ASN A 29 4.78 -2.53 1.13
C ASN A 29 4.97 -1.70 2.40
N GLN A 30 4.45 -0.46 2.42
CA GLN A 30 4.50 0.39 3.61
C GLN A 30 3.73 -0.23 4.79
N ILE A 31 2.54 -0.79 4.54
CA ILE A 31 1.76 -1.52 5.55
C ILE A 31 2.58 -2.67 6.14
N ARG A 32 3.13 -3.54 5.29
CA ARG A 32 3.95 -4.68 5.73
C ARG A 32 5.16 -4.25 6.58
N ASN A 33 5.82 -3.18 6.18
CA ASN A 33 6.95 -2.63 6.94
C ASN A 33 6.52 -2.12 8.32
N LYS A 34 5.39 -1.40 8.39
CA LYS A 34 4.85 -0.88 9.64
C LYS A 34 4.31 -1.98 10.56
N GLU A 35 3.70 -3.02 10.02
CA GLU A 35 3.31 -4.22 10.78
C GLU A 35 4.54 -4.91 11.39
N SER A 36 5.63 -5.00 10.65
CA SER A 36 6.89 -5.56 11.14
C SER A 36 7.49 -4.69 12.26
N GLU A 37 7.46 -3.36 12.11
CA GLU A 37 7.89 -2.42 13.14
C GLU A 37 7.03 -2.53 14.41
N LYS A 38 5.70 -2.56 14.25
CA LYS A 38 4.75 -2.78 15.34
C LYS A 38 5.00 -4.10 16.07
N LYS A 39 5.23 -5.18 15.33
CA LYS A 39 5.46 -6.49 15.93
C LYS A 39 6.75 -6.51 16.75
N ARG A 40 7.85 -5.96 16.21
CA ARG A 40 9.10 -5.81 16.99
C ARG A 40 8.87 -4.98 18.23
N ALA A 41 8.17 -3.85 18.08
CA ALA A 41 7.83 -2.96 19.17
C ALA A 41 7.11 -3.66 20.32
N TYR A 42 6.05 -4.38 19.97
CA TYR A 42 5.24 -5.12 20.91
C TYR A 42 6.03 -6.22 21.63
N LEU A 43 6.81 -7.01 20.90
CA LEU A 43 7.63 -8.08 21.49
C LEU A 43 8.68 -7.53 22.45
N THR A 44 9.36 -6.43 22.08
CA THR A 44 10.31 -5.77 22.99
C THR A 44 9.64 -5.26 24.26
N LEU A 45 8.41 -4.71 24.16
CA LEU A 45 7.65 -4.31 25.36
C LEU A 45 7.30 -5.50 26.26
N GLU A 46 6.83 -6.59 25.67
CA GLU A 46 6.52 -7.84 26.38
C GLU A 46 7.74 -8.36 27.14
N GLU A 47 8.92 -8.39 26.51
CA GLU A 47 10.17 -8.81 27.14
C GLU A 47 10.58 -7.86 28.27
N LEU A 48 10.53 -6.53 28.05
CA LEU A 48 10.88 -5.54 29.07
C LEU A 48 9.95 -5.59 30.29
N ARG A 49 8.66 -5.86 30.08
CA ARG A 49 7.66 -5.98 31.16
C ARG A 49 7.95 -7.12 32.13
N GLN A 50 8.64 -8.17 31.67
CA GLN A 50 9.00 -9.33 32.52
C GLN A 50 10.19 -9.06 33.45
N LEU A 51 10.98 -8.01 33.18
CA LEU A 51 12.14 -7.64 33.99
C LEU A 51 11.72 -6.82 35.23
N SER A 52 12.56 -6.77 36.26
CA SER A 52 12.33 -5.84 37.38
C SER A 52 12.46 -4.39 36.90
N GLU A 53 11.85 -3.43 37.61
CA GLU A 53 11.94 -2.01 37.23
C GLU A 53 13.36 -1.45 37.31
N GLU A 54 14.17 -1.97 38.23
CA GLU A 54 15.56 -1.56 38.46
C GLU A 54 16.55 -2.22 37.50
N THR A 55 16.09 -3.07 36.58
CA THR A 55 16.96 -3.74 35.61
C THR A 55 17.52 -2.72 34.62
N ASN A 56 18.84 -2.58 34.59
CA ASN A 56 19.54 -1.75 33.60
C ASN A 56 19.35 -2.32 32.19
N THR A 57 18.95 -1.48 31.25
CA THR A 57 18.71 -1.83 29.86
C THR A 57 19.61 -1.05 28.91
N TYR A 58 20.02 -1.66 27.80
CA TYR A 58 21.03 -1.09 26.90
C TYR A 58 20.53 -1.07 25.45
N LYS A 59 20.41 0.14 24.90
CA LYS A 59 20.20 0.43 23.47
C LYS A 59 21.24 1.45 23.00
N SER A 60 21.45 2.45 23.88
CA SER A 60 22.67 3.24 24.17
C SER A 60 22.45 3.83 25.58
N ILE A 61 22.66 3.04 26.65
CA ILE A 61 22.42 3.35 28.09
C ILE A 61 21.20 4.26 28.40
N GLU A 62 20.00 3.67 28.57
CA GLU A 62 18.81 4.38 29.06
C GLU A 62 18.04 3.57 30.12
N PRO A 63 17.42 4.23 31.12
CA PRO A 63 16.54 3.57 32.08
C PRO A 63 15.35 2.88 31.40
N LYS A 64 14.94 1.72 31.94
CA LYS A 64 13.80 0.93 31.45
C LYS A 64 12.51 1.75 31.21
N PRO A 65 12.09 2.68 32.09
CA PRO A 65 10.88 3.48 31.86
C PRO A 65 10.94 4.32 30.59
N LEU A 66 12.11 4.85 30.21
CA LEU A 66 12.28 5.61 28.97
C LEU A 66 12.13 4.70 27.75
N LEU A 67 12.79 3.54 27.76
CA LEU A 67 12.67 2.57 26.68
C LEU A 67 11.23 2.05 26.51
N MET A 68 10.50 1.83 27.62
CA MET A 68 9.09 1.46 27.56
C MET A 68 8.25 2.56 26.90
N ASN A 69 8.42 3.82 27.30
CA ASN A 69 7.70 4.95 26.72
C ASN A 69 7.99 5.11 25.22
N GLU A 70 9.26 4.99 24.81
CA GLU A 70 9.62 5.01 23.38
C GLU A 70 8.90 3.90 22.61
N GLN A 71 8.84 2.71 23.22
CA GLN A 71 8.33 1.55 22.54
C GLN A 71 6.81 1.56 22.42
N GLU A 72 6.12 2.09 23.44
CA GLU A 72 4.68 2.36 23.41
C GLU A 72 4.35 3.43 22.37
N LYS A 73 5.13 4.52 22.32
CA LYS A 73 4.96 5.54 21.29
C LYS A 73 5.11 4.96 19.89
N LYS A 74 6.15 4.16 19.64
CA LYS A 74 6.34 3.48 18.35
C LYS A 74 5.18 2.55 17.99
N LEU A 75 4.58 1.88 18.97
CA LEU A 75 3.43 1.01 18.76
C LEU A 75 2.23 1.85 18.30
N ILE A 76 1.88 2.91 19.03
CA ILE A 76 0.77 3.82 18.72
C ILE A 76 0.97 4.49 17.34
N ASP A 77 2.16 5.03 17.09
CA ASP A 77 2.50 5.69 15.82
C ASP A 77 2.38 4.70 14.65
N SER A 78 2.83 3.46 14.83
CA SER A 78 2.71 2.42 13.81
C SER A 78 1.25 2.01 13.56
N GLU A 79 0.41 1.93 14.60
CA GLU A 79 -1.01 1.62 14.46
C GLU A 79 -1.78 2.72 13.72
N SER A 80 -1.54 3.98 14.09
CA SER A 80 -2.12 5.14 13.41
C SER A 80 -1.71 5.19 11.93
N ALA A 81 -0.44 4.93 11.64
CA ALA A 81 0.07 4.86 10.27
C ALA A 81 -0.57 3.71 9.48
N ILE A 82 -0.71 2.52 10.07
CA ILE A 82 -1.37 1.37 9.42
C ILE A 82 -2.83 1.70 9.10
N ALA A 83 -3.58 2.26 10.05
CA ALA A 83 -4.98 2.64 9.83
C ALA A 83 -5.13 3.62 8.66
N SER A 84 -4.28 4.65 8.61
CA SER A 84 -4.27 5.63 7.52
C SER A 84 -3.92 4.99 6.17
N LEU A 85 -2.93 4.09 6.14
CA LEU A 85 -2.52 3.36 4.94
C LEU A 85 -3.59 2.37 4.47
N GLN A 86 -4.36 1.76 5.38
CA GLN A 86 -5.49 0.90 5.03
C GLN A 86 -6.59 1.69 4.33
N THR A 87 -6.95 2.89 4.82
CA THR A 87 -7.89 3.77 4.12
C THR A 87 -7.38 4.16 2.73
N SER A 88 -6.08 4.48 2.60
CA SER A 88 -5.48 4.78 1.30
C SER A 88 -5.51 3.58 0.35
N LYS A 89 -5.26 2.37 0.87
CA LYS A 89 -5.35 1.12 0.11
C LYS A 89 -6.77 0.90 -0.43
N GLU A 90 -7.79 0.99 0.42
CA GLU A 90 -9.19 0.81 0.02
C GLU A 90 -9.61 1.81 -1.07
N TYR A 91 -9.15 3.05 -0.95
CA TYR A 91 -9.37 4.07 -1.98
C TYR A 91 -8.75 3.70 -3.33
N LEU A 92 -7.49 3.25 -3.33
CA LEU A 92 -6.79 2.83 -4.54
C LEU A 92 -7.41 1.55 -5.15
N GLU A 93 -7.92 0.63 -4.33
CA GLU A 93 -8.64 -0.56 -4.79
C GLU A 93 -9.95 -0.18 -5.51
N LYS A 94 -10.69 0.81 -4.99
CA LYS A 94 -11.87 1.36 -5.68
C LYS A 94 -11.50 2.02 -7.01
N GLN A 95 -10.45 2.85 -7.02
CA GLN A 95 -9.97 3.46 -8.26
C GLN A 95 -9.55 2.41 -9.31
N LEU A 96 -8.90 1.34 -8.89
CA LEU A 96 -8.49 0.26 -9.80
C LEU A 96 -9.73 -0.43 -10.41
N ALA A 97 -10.74 -0.72 -9.61
CA ALA A 97 -12.00 -1.30 -10.09
C ALA A 97 -12.74 -0.38 -11.07
N GLU A 98 -12.70 0.94 -10.85
CA GLU A 98 -13.24 1.93 -11.80
C GLU A 98 -12.47 1.92 -13.12
N VAL A 99 -11.13 1.89 -13.07
CA VAL A 99 -10.27 1.82 -14.27
C VAL A 99 -10.54 0.53 -15.06
N GLU A 100 -10.69 -0.62 -14.38
CA GLU A 100 -11.06 -1.89 -15.02
C GLU A 100 -12.44 -1.83 -15.68
N THR A 101 -13.40 -1.16 -15.04
CA THR A 101 -14.75 -0.97 -15.58
C THR A 101 -14.70 -0.10 -16.84
N SER A 102 -14.01 1.04 -16.79
CA SER A 102 -13.82 1.91 -17.97
C SER A 102 -13.13 1.18 -19.13
N LEU A 103 -12.16 0.32 -18.83
CA LEU A 103 -11.50 -0.50 -19.86
C LEU A 103 -12.49 -1.46 -20.52
N ARG A 104 -13.32 -2.16 -19.73
CA ARG A 104 -14.33 -3.09 -20.25
C ARG A 104 -15.36 -2.37 -21.11
N GLU A 105 -15.85 -1.22 -20.66
CA GLU A 105 -16.80 -0.40 -21.41
C GLU A 105 -16.23 0.06 -22.75
N LEU A 106 -14.97 0.53 -22.76
CA LEU A 106 -14.30 0.94 -24.00
C LEU A 106 -14.18 -0.21 -25.01
N LEU A 107 -13.80 -1.40 -24.54
CA LEU A 107 -13.68 -2.59 -25.40
C LEU A 107 -15.04 -3.11 -25.91
N GLN A 108 -16.12 -2.91 -25.14
CA GLN A 108 -17.48 -3.23 -25.59
C GLN A 108 -17.99 -2.25 -26.65
N GLN A 109 -17.67 -0.97 -26.50
CA GLN A 109 -18.01 0.07 -27.47
C GLN A 109 -17.27 -0.12 -28.81
N ASP A 110 -16.04 -0.62 -28.76
CA ASP A 110 -15.22 -0.86 -29.96
C ASP A 110 -14.55 -2.25 -29.95
N PRO A 111 -15.24 -3.28 -30.47
CA PRO A 111 -14.68 -4.62 -30.61
C PRO A 111 -13.48 -4.69 -31.59
N GLY A 112 -13.34 -3.71 -32.48
CA GLY A 112 -12.22 -3.61 -33.43
C GLY A 112 -10.92 -3.23 -32.72
N LEU A 113 -11.01 -2.31 -31.74
CA LEU A 113 -9.92 -1.95 -30.86
C LEU A 113 -9.39 -3.17 -30.07
N ALA A 114 -10.28 -4.01 -29.53
CA ALA A 114 -9.90 -5.22 -28.82
C ALA A 114 -9.06 -6.18 -29.68
N ARG A 115 -9.44 -6.36 -30.96
CA ARG A 115 -8.69 -7.19 -31.92
C ARG A 115 -7.32 -6.60 -32.24
N LEU A 116 -7.22 -5.29 -32.42
CA LEU A 116 -5.95 -4.59 -32.66
C LEU A 116 -4.99 -4.72 -31.47
N ILE A 117 -5.49 -4.56 -30.25
CA ILE A 117 -4.69 -4.73 -29.03
C ILE A 117 -4.16 -6.16 -28.94
N MET A 118 -5.03 -7.16 -29.16
CA MET A 118 -4.62 -8.58 -29.12
C MET A 118 -3.58 -8.91 -30.20
N SER A 119 -3.64 -8.30 -31.38
CA SER A 119 -2.63 -8.52 -32.42
C SER A 119 -1.30 -7.83 -32.13
N MET A 120 -1.29 -6.73 -31.37
CA MET A 120 -0.07 -6.00 -30.98
C MET A 120 0.67 -6.66 -29.80
N ALA A 121 -0.03 -7.38 -28.93
CA ALA A 121 0.56 -8.05 -27.76
C ALA A 121 1.31 -9.36 -28.06
N VAL A 122 1.31 -9.83 -29.31
CA VAL A 122 1.90 -11.12 -29.76
C VAL A 122 3.31 -10.95 -30.38
N VAL A 123 3.94 -9.78 -30.21
CA VAL A 123 5.33 -9.49 -30.64
C VAL A 123 6.16 -9.15 -29.42
#